data_AF-A0A1X0QQJ1-F1
#
_entry.id   AF-A0A1X0QQJ1-F1
#
_cell.length_a   1.000
_cell.length_b   1.000
_cell.length_c   1.000
_cell.angle_alpha   90.00
_cell.angle_beta   90.00
_cell.angle_gamma   90.00
#
_symmetry.space_group_name_H-M   'P 1'
#
loop_
_entity.id
_entity.type
_entity.pdbx_description
1 polymer ?
#
loop_
_entity_poly.entity_id
_entity_poly.type
_entity_poly.pdbx_seq_one_letter_code
_entity_poly.pdbx_strand_id
1 'polypeptide(L)'
;MLRDLWREKRELIREKREILLEKLQEKLEKLTLPLDVKRAFWMLGVKLATMTESEKTLSVLIALNSLVFIGWQIPRFMPFMGQWFLHLPGTKRNLTLLTSCFSHQEFFHFALNMVGLWSFGRVVHDTFGREQFLAMYLSAGVGANVVSHACSLALRNSRPLLPSLGASGAIYGLVASTAILHPNSSISLIFLPMIPIKLGYALPALMSFDLAGILLRWKMFDHFAHLAGAGLGIGYTYYGERHIWAPLVRKVHEIRENSRNGGGRGQGGVYMLTETQQRPETIQSQTRKWTKWF
;
A
#
# COMPACT_ATOMS: atom_id res chain seq x y z
N MET A 1 17.04 -28.51 4.45
CA MET A 1 16.31 -28.28 3.18
C MET A 1 15.62 -26.92 3.13
N LEU A 2 14.47 -26.67 3.79
CA LEU A 2 13.78 -25.37 3.71
C LEU A 2 14.62 -24.18 4.20
N ARG A 3 15.33 -24.33 5.33
CA ARG A 3 16.23 -23.29 5.85
C ARG A 3 17.37 -22.93 4.88
N ASP A 4 17.86 -23.92 4.15
CA ASP A 4 18.94 -23.77 3.18
C ASP A 4 18.45 -23.04 1.92
N LEU A 5 17.26 -23.42 1.41
CA LEU A 5 16.59 -22.72 0.31
C LEU A 5 16.30 -21.25 0.65
N TRP A 6 15.87 -20.96 1.88
CA TRP A 6 15.67 -19.59 2.34
C TRP A 6 16.97 -18.81 2.46
N ARG A 7 18.07 -19.46 2.86
CA ARG A 7 19.40 -18.84 2.91
C ARG A 7 19.88 -18.52 1.50
N GLU A 8 19.81 -19.48 0.59
CA GLU A 8 20.20 -19.32 -0.82
C GLU A 8 19.41 -18.20 -1.51
N LYS A 9 18.08 -18.16 -1.33
CA LYS A 9 17.25 -17.07 -1.86
C LYS A 9 17.68 -15.70 -1.33
N ARG A 10 18.05 -15.58 -0.05
CA ARG A 10 18.52 -14.32 0.53
C ARG A 10 19.86 -13.89 -0.04
N GLU A 11 20.81 -14.82 -0.19
CA GLU A 11 22.11 -14.52 -0.82
C GLU A 11 21.92 -14.08 -2.28
N LEU A 12 21.06 -14.76 -3.03
CA LEU A 12 20.78 -14.41 -4.43
C LEU A 12 20.11 -13.03 -4.58
N ILE A 13 19.21 -12.67 -3.65
CA ILE A 13 18.62 -11.32 -3.60
C ILE A 13 19.70 -10.28 -3.28
N ARG A 14 20.59 -10.58 -2.34
CA ARG A 14 21.69 -9.70 -1.95
C ARG A 14 22.66 -9.47 -3.11
N GLU A 15 23.06 -10.54 -3.81
CA GLU A 15 23.94 -10.46 -4.97
C GLU A 15 23.32 -9.63 -6.09
N LYS A 16 22.05 -9.89 -6.44
CA LYS A 16 21.33 -9.07 -7.44
C LYS A 16 21.29 -7.59 -7.07
N ARG A 17 21.15 -7.31 -5.78
CA ARG A 17 21.14 -5.94 -5.25
C ARG A 17 22.51 -5.28 -5.38
N GLU A 18 23.59 -5.99 -5.05
CA GLU A 18 24.96 -5.49 -5.18
C GLU A 18 25.27 -5.16 -6.66
N ILE A 19 24.95 -6.07 -7.59
CA ILE A 19 25.10 -5.85 -9.04
C ILE A 19 24.30 -4.63 -9.54
N LEU A 20 23.07 -4.45 -9.05
CA LEU A 20 22.25 -3.30 -9.44
C LEU A 20 22.88 -1.97 -8.98
N LEU A 21 23.42 -1.94 -7.76
CA LEU A 21 24.06 -0.76 -7.20
C LEU A 21 25.38 -0.44 -7.93
N GLU A 22 26.18 -1.45 -8.26
CA GLU A 22 27.39 -1.25 -9.08
C GLU A 22 27.06 -0.63 -10.44
N LYS A 23 26.05 -1.16 -11.13
CA LYS A 23 25.57 -0.62 -12.42
C LYS A 23 25.06 0.82 -12.29
N LEU A 24 24.38 1.14 -11.20
CA LEU A 24 23.91 2.50 -10.94
C LEU A 24 25.10 3.44 -10.71
N GLN A 25 26.08 3.03 -9.90
CA GLN A 25 27.28 3.81 -9.63
C GLN A 25 28.05 4.11 -10.92
N GLU A 26 28.30 3.08 -11.73
CA GLU A 26 29.01 3.22 -13.01
C GLU A 26 28.32 4.23 -13.95
N LYS A 27 26.97 4.18 -14.02
CA LYS A 27 26.19 5.16 -14.80
C LYS A 27 26.31 6.58 -14.25
N LEU A 28 26.26 6.76 -12.93
CA LEU A 28 26.37 8.07 -12.29
C LEU A 28 27.77 8.67 -12.45
N GLU A 29 28.82 7.85 -12.43
CA GLU A 29 30.19 8.30 -12.67
C GLU A 29 30.37 8.87 -14.08
N LYS A 30 29.79 8.21 -15.10
CA LYS A 30 29.86 8.64 -16.51
C LYS A 30 29.08 9.92 -16.83
N LEU A 31 28.09 10.29 -16.01
CA LEU A 31 27.28 11.49 -16.23
C LEU A 31 28.04 12.76 -15.78
N THR A 32 27.99 13.83 -16.57
CA THR A 32 28.55 15.14 -16.22
C THR A 32 27.55 15.94 -15.36
N LEU A 33 27.21 15.40 -14.18
CA LEU A 33 26.30 16.02 -13.21
C LEU A 33 27.08 16.57 -11.99
N PRO A 34 26.56 17.61 -11.30
CA PRO A 34 27.11 18.07 -10.02
C PRO A 34 27.19 16.93 -9.00
N LEU A 35 28.20 16.98 -8.12
CA LEU A 35 28.46 15.92 -7.13
C LEU A 35 27.24 15.66 -6.23
N ASP A 36 26.55 16.71 -5.81
CA ASP A 36 25.37 16.60 -4.94
C ASP A 36 24.20 15.92 -5.64
N VAL A 37 24.04 16.14 -6.95
CA VAL A 37 23.03 15.46 -7.77
C VAL A 37 23.37 13.98 -7.88
N LYS A 38 24.64 13.63 -8.13
CA LYS A 38 25.09 12.23 -8.13
C LYS A 38 24.84 11.55 -6.77
N ARG A 39 25.16 12.23 -5.67
CA ARG A 39 24.88 11.76 -4.31
C ARG A 39 23.39 11.54 -4.06
N ALA A 40 22.53 12.45 -4.50
CA ALA A 40 21.09 12.31 -4.36
C ALA A 40 20.56 11.08 -5.10
N PHE A 41 20.97 10.88 -6.37
CA PHE A 41 20.60 9.69 -7.12
C PHE A 41 21.15 8.40 -6.51
N TRP A 42 22.39 8.43 -6.01
CA TRP A 42 22.99 7.30 -5.32
C TRP A 42 22.22 6.93 -4.05
N MET A 43 21.96 7.91 -3.17
CA MET A 43 21.18 7.71 -1.95
C MET A 43 19.78 7.17 -2.24
N LEU A 44 19.13 7.71 -3.27
CA LEU A 44 17.82 7.23 -3.70
C LEU A 44 17.89 5.79 -4.20
N GLY A 45 18.88 5.47 -5.04
CA GLY A 45 19.06 4.12 -5.58
C GLY A 45 19.40 3.09 -4.49
N VAL A 46 20.30 3.44 -3.57
CA VAL A 46 20.60 2.63 -2.38
C VAL A 46 19.33 2.41 -1.57
N LYS A 47 18.60 3.49 -1.24
CA LYS A 47 17.36 3.40 -0.45
C LYS A 47 16.33 2.49 -1.13
N LEU A 48 16.06 2.69 -2.42
CA LEU A 48 15.12 1.86 -3.18
C LEU A 48 15.55 0.38 -3.21
N ALA A 49 16.85 0.13 -3.32
CA ALA A 49 17.41 -1.22 -3.32
C ALA A 49 17.39 -1.88 -1.93
N THR A 50 17.47 -1.08 -0.85
CA THR A 50 17.47 -1.57 0.54
C THR A 50 16.08 -1.79 1.12
N MET A 51 15.05 -1.18 0.54
CA MET A 51 13.70 -1.18 1.10
C MET A 51 13.13 -2.58 1.32
N THR A 52 12.38 -2.74 2.41
CA THR A 52 11.57 -3.95 2.63
C THR A 52 10.47 -4.06 1.58
N GLU A 53 9.85 -5.24 1.45
CA GLU A 53 8.71 -5.42 0.53
C GLU A 53 7.50 -4.56 0.91
N SER A 54 7.26 -4.34 2.22
CA SER A 54 6.26 -3.39 2.70
C SER A 54 6.59 -1.97 2.27
N GLU A 55 7.82 -1.51 2.49
CA GLU A 55 8.24 -0.17 2.12
C GLU A 55 8.13 0.09 0.62
N LYS A 56 8.48 -0.89 -0.23
CA LYS A 56 8.30 -0.79 -1.69
C LYS A 56 6.83 -0.65 -2.06
N THR A 57 5.98 -1.52 -1.52
CA THR A 57 4.53 -1.52 -1.82
C THR A 57 3.88 -0.20 -1.40
N LEU A 58 4.16 0.27 -0.19
CA LEU A 58 3.63 1.55 0.30
C LEU A 58 4.20 2.73 -0.46
N SER A 59 5.48 2.72 -0.84
CA SER A 59 6.06 3.79 -1.65
C SER A 59 5.41 3.90 -3.02
N VAL A 60 5.05 2.77 -3.65
CA VAL A 60 4.28 2.77 -4.90
C VAL A 60 2.89 3.38 -4.68
N LEU A 61 2.18 3.00 -3.62
CA LEU A 61 0.87 3.57 -3.30
C LEU A 61 0.96 5.08 -3.02
N ILE A 62 1.97 5.52 -2.26
CA ILE A 62 2.22 6.94 -1.99
C ILE A 62 2.54 7.68 -3.29
N ALA A 63 3.38 7.12 -4.15
CA ALA A 63 3.71 7.72 -5.45
C ALA A 63 2.46 7.88 -6.34
N LEU A 64 1.59 6.86 -6.41
CA LEU A 64 0.32 6.94 -7.14
C LEU A 64 -0.58 8.04 -6.59
N ASN A 65 -0.77 8.11 -5.27
CA ASN A 65 -1.55 9.19 -4.65
C ASN A 65 -0.92 10.57 -4.91
N SER A 66 0.41 10.67 -4.89
CA SER A 66 1.15 11.91 -5.13
C SER A 66 0.95 12.41 -6.56
N LEU A 67 0.98 11.51 -7.56
CA LEU A 67 0.71 11.84 -8.96
C LEU A 67 -0.70 12.38 -9.16
N VAL A 68 -1.70 11.74 -8.54
CA VAL A 68 -3.09 12.19 -8.59
C VAL A 68 -3.26 13.54 -7.87
N PHE A 69 -2.63 13.71 -6.70
CA PHE A 69 -2.63 14.97 -5.97
C PHE A 69 -2.04 16.12 -6.80
N ILE A 70 -0.88 15.90 -7.45
CA ILE A 70 -0.27 16.88 -8.37
C ILE A 70 -1.21 17.21 -9.51
N GLY A 71 -1.93 16.21 -10.05
CA GLY A 71 -2.96 16.42 -11.07
C GLY A 71 -4.03 17.43 -10.63
N TRP A 72 -4.46 17.38 -9.37
CA TRP A 72 -5.40 18.36 -8.79
C TRP A 72 -4.80 19.76 -8.63
N GLN A 73 -3.49 19.88 -8.46
CA GLN A 73 -2.83 21.20 -8.30
C GLN A 73 -2.65 21.96 -9.62
N ILE A 74 -2.87 21.30 -10.77
CA ILE A 74 -2.71 21.91 -12.09
C ILE A 74 -4.09 22.35 -12.62
N PRO A 75 -4.39 23.66 -12.75
CA PRO A 75 -5.71 24.14 -13.16
C PRO A 75 -6.21 23.55 -14.48
N ARG A 76 -5.30 23.30 -15.42
CA ARG A 76 -5.60 22.69 -16.72
C ARG A 76 -6.16 21.27 -16.61
N PHE A 77 -5.80 20.52 -15.57
CA PHE A 77 -6.25 19.14 -15.38
C PHE A 77 -7.52 19.04 -14.54
N MET A 78 -7.95 20.11 -13.85
CA MET A 78 -9.14 20.11 -12.99
C MET A 78 -10.41 19.46 -13.61
N PRO A 79 -10.79 19.73 -14.89
CA PRO A 79 -11.95 19.06 -15.48
C PRO A 79 -11.76 17.55 -15.64
N PHE A 80 -10.57 17.12 -16.02
CA PHE A 80 -10.21 15.70 -16.12
C PHE A 80 -10.22 15.04 -14.74
N MET A 81 -9.63 15.69 -13.74
CA MET A 81 -9.62 15.19 -12.36
C MET A 81 -11.04 15.07 -11.79
N GLY A 82 -11.90 16.06 -12.00
CA GLY A 82 -13.30 16.02 -11.60
C GLY A 82 -14.12 14.94 -12.31
N GLN A 83 -13.75 14.56 -13.54
CA GLN A 83 -14.43 13.50 -14.27
C GLN A 83 -14.01 12.10 -13.82
N TRP A 84 -12.73 11.92 -13.53
CA TRP A 84 -12.14 10.58 -13.36
C TRP A 84 -11.67 10.27 -11.94
N PHE A 85 -11.47 11.26 -11.07
CA PHE A 85 -10.91 11.08 -9.72
C PHE A 85 -11.79 11.68 -8.62
N LEU A 86 -12.98 12.18 -8.96
CA LEU A 86 -13.97 12.68 -8.01
C LEU A 86 -15.23 11.82 -8.08
N HIS A 87 -15.60 11.20 -6.97
CA HIS A 87 -16.83 10.42 -6.92
C HIS A 87 -18.01 11.32 -6.54
N LEU A 88 -18.96 11.49 -7.47
CA LEU A 88 -20.23 12.17 -7.19
C LEU A 88 -21.34 11.11 -7.07
N PRO A 89 -21.98 11.00 -5.89
CA PRO A 89 -23.17 10.17 -5.72
C PRO A 89 -24.26 10.56 -6.73
N GLY A 90 -24.91 9.55 -7.33
CA GLY A 90 -25.96 9.76 -8.34
C GLY A 90 -25.46 9.85 -9.79
N THR A 91 -24.15 9.85 -10.04
CA THR A 91 -23.61 9.74 -11.40
C THR A 91 -23.41 8.28 -11.82
N LYS A 92 -23.49 7.97 -13.12
CA LYS A 92 -23.25 6.61 -13.66
C LYS A 92 -21.76 6.22 -13.73
N ARG A 93 -20.87 6.96 -13.06
CA ARG A 93 -19.41 6.83 -13.18
C ARG A 93 -18.86 5.87 -12.14
N ASN A 94 -19.19 4.58 -12.22
CA ASN A 94 -18.82 3.59 -11.19
C ASN A 94 -17.30 3.45 -11.01
N LEU A 95 -16.50 3.69 -12.05
CA LEU A 95 -15.04 3.67 -11.95
C LEU A 95 -14.51 4.66 -10.91
N THR A 96 -15.22 5.77 -10.69
CA THR A 96 -14.82 6.78 -9.70
C THR A 96 -14.85 6.26 -8.27
N LEU A 97 -15.55 5.15 -7.98
CA LEU A 97 -15.49 4.48 -6.68
C LEU A 97 -14.10 3.94 -6.36
N LEU A 98 -13.32 3.58 -7.37
CA LEU A 98 -11.95 3.08 -7.22
C LEU A 98 -10.93 4.22 -7.31
N THR A 99 -11.03 5.06 -8.34
CA THR A 99 -10.04 6.10 -8.57
C THR A 99 -10.09 7.21 -7.52
N SER A 100 -11.25 7.46 -6.91
CA SER A 100 -11.35 8.42 -5.80
C SER A 100 -10.60 7.95 -4.55
N CYS A 101 -10.33 6.64 -4.38
CA CYS A 101 -9.49 6.13 -3.30
C CYS A 101 -8.05 6.65 -3.35
N PHE A 102 -7.60 7.17 -4.50
CA PHE A 102 -6.25 7.70 -4.71
C PHE A 102 -6.22 9.22 -4.85
N SER A 103 -7.33 9.90 -4.55
CA SER A 103 -7.58 11.28 -4.93
C SER A 103 -7.61 12.21 -3.73
N HIS A 104 -6.81 13.27 -3.77
CA HIS A 104 -6.76 14.30 -2.73
C HIS A 104 -6.66 15.68 -3.38
N GLN A 105 -7.45 16.64 -2.91
CA GLN A 105 -7.40 18.03 -3.37
C GLN A 105 -6.58 18.90 -2.41
N GLU A 106 -6.78 18.70 -1.11
CA GLU A 106 -6.18 19.51 -0.05
C GLU A 106 -4.88 18.89 0.47
N PHE A 107 -3.86 19.72 0.67
CA PHE A 107 -2.54 19.29 1.11
C PHE A 107 -2.57 18.55 2.45
N PHE A 108 -3.26 19.09 3.46
CA PHE A 108 -3.33 18.47 4.78
C PHE A 108 -4.03 17.12 4.75
N HIS A 109 -5.11 16.99 3.97
CA HIS A 109 -5.81 15.72 3.81
C HIS A 109 -4.92 14.68 3.14
N PHE A 110 -4.19 15.06 2.09
CA PHE A 110 -3.18 14.21 1.44
C PHE A 110 -2.10 13.78 2.43
N ALA A 111 -1.47 14.73 3.14
CA ALA A 111 -0.36 14.47 4.05
C ALA A 111 -0.75 13.51 5.17
N LEU A 112 -1.90 13.72 5.82
CA LEU A 112 -2.39 12.84 6.89
C LEU A 112 -2.66 11.42 6.38
N ASN A 113 -3.20 11.26 5.17
CA ASN A 113 -3.39 9.94 4.56
C ASN A 113 -2.06 9.24 4.30
N MET A 114 -1.05 9.95 3.77
CA MET A 114 0.25 9.34 3.47
C MET A 114 1.00 8.94 4.75
N VAL A 115 0.89 9.76 5.81
CA VAL A 115 1.40 9.41 7.15
C VAL A 115 0.69 8.17 7.69
N GLY A 116 -0.64 8.11 7.59
CA GLY A 116 -1.42 6.96 8.01
C GLY A 116 -1.04 5.69 7.25
N LEU A 117 -0.91 5.81 5.92
CA LEU A 117 -0.50 4.71 5.05
C LEU A 117 0.88 4.17 5.44
N TRP A 118 1.85 5.05 5.69
CA TRP A 118 3.21 4.65 6.07
C TRP A 118 3.27 4.06 7.49
N SER A 119 2.52 4.63 8.42
CA SER A 119 2.52 4.25 9.84
C SER A 119 1.85 2.89 10.07
N PHE A 120 0.66 2.69 9.50
CA PHE A 120 -0.16 1.50 9.74
C PHE A 120 -0.01 0.46 8.64
N GLY A 121 0.26 0.88 7.40
CA GLY A 121 0.37 -0.01 6.27
C GLY A 121 1.48 -1.04 6.41
N ARG A 122 2.62 -0.69 7.01
CA ARG A 122 3.74 -1.63 7.20
C ARG A 122 3.36 -2.77 8.12
N VAL A 123 2.73 -2.46 9.25
CA VAL A 123 2.31 -3.46 10.24
C VAL A 123 1.36 -4.49 9.62
N VAL A 124 0.34 -4.01 8.90
CA VAL A 124 -0.62 -4.91 8.26
C VAL A 124 0.00 -5.64 7.08
N HIS A 125 0.83 -4.98 6.27
CA HIS A 125 1.53 -5.61 5.16
C HIS A 125 2.47 -6.73 5.63
N ASP A 126 3.24 -6.51 6.69
CA ASP A 126 4.17 -7.51 7.22
C ASP A 126 3.42 -8.69 7.84
N THR A 127 2.17 -8.49 8.28
CA THR A 127 1.28 -9.55 8.79
C THR A 127 0.64 -10.37 7.68
N PHE A 128 0.06 -9.71 6.67
CA PHE A 128 -0.73 -10.34 5.61
C PHE A 128 0.07 -10.70 4.34
N GLY A 129 1.27 -10.14 4.19
CA GLY A 129 1.98 -10.19 2.93
C GLY A 129 1.38 -9.25 1.87
N ARG A 130 2.08 -9.10 0.75
CA ARG A 130 1.82 -8.05 -0.24
C ARG A 130 0.46 -8.17 -0.90
N GLU A 131 0.11 -9.35 -1.40
CA GLU A 131 -1.08 -9.57 -2.21
C GLU A 131 -2.35 -9.41 -1.36
N GLN A 132 -2.36 -10.00 -0.17
CA GLN A 132 -3.48 -9.91 0.75
C GLN A 132 -3.63 -8.48 1.31
N PHE A 133 -2.52 -7.82 1.63
CA PHE A 133 -2.52 -6.41 2.04
C PHE A 133 -3.19 -5.54 0.97
N LEU A 134 -2.81 -5.69 -0.30
CA LEU A 134 -3.40 -4.92 -1.39
C LEU A 134 -4.89 -5.22 -1.55
N ALA A 135 -5.30 -6.49 -1.43
CA ALA A 135 -6.71 -6.87 -1.47
C ALA A 135 -7.51 -6.24 -0.33
N MET A 136 -6.98 -6.29 0.90
CA MET A 136 -7.63 -5.66 2.05
C MET A 136 -7.69 -4.13 1.89
N TYR A 137 -6.58 -3.49 1.56
CA TYR A 137 -6.48 -2.05 1.38
C TYR A 137 -7.46 -1.53 0.33
N LEU A 138 -7.49 -2.17 -0.85
CA LEU A 138 -8.39 -1.78 -1.93
C LEU A 138 -9.85 -2.09 -1.62
N SER A 139 -10.15 -3.25 -1.02
CA SER A 139 -11.53 -3.60 -0.66
C SER A 139 -12.09 -2.70 0.44
N ALA A 140 -11.28 -2.31 1.43
CA ALA A 140 -11.65 -1.34 2.45
C ALA A 140 -11.93 0.04 1.83
N GLY A 141 -11.06 0.53 0.93
CA GLY A 141 -11.25 1.82 0.26
C GLY A 141 -12.49 1.85 -0.65
N VAL A 142 -12.60 0.90 -1.57
CA VAL A 142 -13.74 0.83 -2.50
C VAL A 142 -15.04 0.55 -1.75
N GLY A 143 -15.02 -0.37 -0.78
CA GLY A 143 -16.19 -0.70 0.03
C GLY A 143 -16.67 0.50 0.86
N ALA A 144 -15.75 1.27 1.44
CA ALA A 144 -16.07 2.52 2.13
C ALA A 144 -16.77 3.53 1.20
N ASN A 145 -16.26 3.69 -0.02
CA ASN A 145 -16.88 4.56 -1.03
C ASN A 145 -18.27 4.08 -1.45
N VAL A 146 -18.47 2.76 -1.60
CA VAL A 146 -19.78 2.18 -1.91
C VAL A 146 -20.78 2.42 -0.79
N VAL A 147 -20.38 2.24 0.47
CA VAL A 147 -21.24 2.49 1.63
C VAL A 147 -21.56 3.98 1.74
N SER A 148 -20.57 4.86 1.63
CA SER A 148 -20.77 6.32 1.63
C SER A 148 -21.71 6.76 0.50
N HIS A 149 -21.54 6.21 -0.71
CA HIS A 149 -22.44 6.45 -1.84
C HIS A 149 -23.88 6.04 -1.51
N ALA A 150 -24.08 4.81 -1.02
CA ALA A 150 -25.40 4.30 -0.68
C ALA A 150 -26.08 5.13 0.43
N CYS A 151 -25.34 5.46 1.49
CA CYS A 151 -25.83 6.31 2.58
C CYS A 151 -26.18 7.73 2.08
N SER A 152 -25.33 8.31 1.23
CA SER A 152 -25.58 9.63 0.65
C SER A 152 -26.85 9.64 -0.21
N LEU A 153 -27.08 8.59 -1.00
CA LEU A 153 -28.31 8.45 -1.79
C LEU A 153 -29.55 8.21 -0.93
N ALA A 154 -29.44 7.41 0.12
CA ALA A 154 -30.53 7.14 1.05
C ALA A 154 -30.94 8.40 1.84
N LEU A 155 -29.97 9.25 2.18
CA LEU A 155 -30.18 10.47 2.97
C LEU A 155 -30.32 11.73 2.11
N ARG A 156 -30.45 11.60 0.77
CA ARG A 156 -30.43 12.74 -0.17
C ARG A 156 -31.51 13.80 0.08
N ASN A 157 -32.64 13.39 0.68
CA ASN A 157 -33.75 14.31 0.98
C ASN A 157 -33.50 15.10 2.28
N SER A 158 -32.54 14.69 3.09
CA SER A 158 -32.22 15.29 4.39
C SER A 158 -30.81 15.87 4.44
N ARG A 159 -29.95 15.57 3.45
CA ARG A 159 -28.54 15.97 3.39
C ARG A 159 -28.09 16.20 1.95
N PRO A 160 -27.21 17.19 1.70
CA PRO A 160 -26.63 17.41 0.38
C PRO A 160 -25.73 16.24 -0.03
N LEU A 161 -25.75 15.89 -1.31
CA LEU A 161 -24.81 14.92 -1.90
C LEU A 161 -23.43 15.57 -1.96
N LEU A 162 -22.54 15.16 -1.06
CA LEU A 162 -21.17 15.64 -1.06
C LEU A 162 -20.31 14.74 -1.96
N PRO A 163 -19.39 15.33 -2.75
CA PRO A 163 -18.42 14.54 -3.49
C PRO A 163 -17.48 13.83 -2.51
N SER A 164 -17.06 12.62 -2.85
CA SER A 164 -16.13 11.82 -2.06
C SER A 164 -14.81 11.62 -2.80
N LEU A 165 -13.71 11.88 -2.10
CA LEU A 165 -12.35 11.68 -2.54
C LEU A 165 -11.45 11.42 -1.32
N GLY A 166 -10.53 10.48 -1.45
CA GLY A 166 -9.51 10.21 -0.45
C GLY A 166 -9.28 8.73 -0.21
N ALA A 167 -8.05 8.41 0.20
CA ALA A 167 -7.68 7.08 0.66
C ALA A 167 -8.22 6.74 2.07
N SER A 168 -8.93 7.67 2.72
CA SER A 168 -9.18 7.63 4.16
C SER A 168 -9.98 6.40 4.59
N GLY A 169 -10.94 5.91 3.80
CA GLY A 169 -11.64 4.65 4.08
C GLY A 169 -10.67 3.45 4.17
N ALA A 170 -9.69 3.37 3.26
CA ALA A 170 -8.65 2.35 3.30
C ALA A 170 -7.71 2.56 4.51
N ILE A 171 -7.34 3.81 4.81
CA ILE A 171 -6.51 4.12 5.99
C ILE A 171 -7.22 3.75 7.30
N TYR A 172 -8.52 4.02 7.43
CA TYR A 172 -9.32 3.59 8.57
C TYR A 172 -9.35 2.07 8.69
N GLY A 173 -9.42 1.35 7.57
CA GLY A 173 -9.24 -0.09 7.53
C GLY A 173 -7.87 -0.51 8.10
N LEU A 174 -6.78 0.13 7.67
CA LEU A 174 -5.42 -0.14 8.19
C LEU A 174 -5.29 0.15 9.69
N VAL A 175 -5.81 1.29 10.15
CA VAL A 175 -5.81 1.68 11.57
C VAL A 175 -6.55 0.63 12.39
N ALA A 176 -7.74 0.22 11.95
CA ALA A 176 -8.56 -0.73 12.66
C ALA A 176 -7.91 -2.14 12.69
N SER A 177 -7.39 -2.60 11.54
CA SER A 177 -6.63 -3.85 11.46
C SER A 177 -5.40 -3.82 12.37
N THR A 178 -4.64 -2.72 12.39
CA THR A 178 -3.49 -2.56 13.28
C THR A 178 -3.91 -2.58 14.75
N ALA A 179 -5.01 -1.92 15.10
CA ALA A 179 -5.50 -1.88 16.47
C ALA A 179 -5.95 -3.26 16.98
N ILE A 180 -6.49 -4.12 16.10
CA ILE A 180 -6.81 -5.51 16.46
C ILE A 180 -5.55 -6.34 16.63
N LEU A 181 -4.59 -6.22 15.70
CA LEU A 181 -3.36 -7.01 15.71
C LEU A 181 -2.43 -6.60 16.87
N HIS A 182 -2.40 -5.31 17.20
CA HIS A 182 -1.50 -4.71 18.19
C HIS A 182 -2.20 -3.67 19.07
N PRO A 183 -3.18 -4.08 19.90
CA PRO A 183 -4.00 -3.15 20.69
C PRO A 183 -3.21 -2.33 21.72
N ASN A 184 -2.09 -2.88 22.18
CA ASN A 184 -1.21 -2.25 23.17
C ASN A 184 -0.16 -1.31 22.57
N SER A 185 -0.03 -1.27 21.24
CA SER A 185 0.91 -0.35 20.59
C SER A 185 0.39 1.08 20.70
N SER A 186 1.27 1.99 21.10
CA SER A 186 0.97 3.41 21.23
C SER A 186 1.24 4.14 19.92
N ILE A 187 0.34 5.03 19.55
CA ILE A 187 0.53 5.98 18.45
C ILE A 187 0.69 7.37 19.05
N SER A 188 1.62 8.13 18.49
CA SER A 188 1.68 9.58 18.70
C SER A 188 1.02 10.23 17.48
N LEU A 189 -0.06 10.97 17.69
CA LEU A 189 -0.68 11.73 16.63
C LEU A 189 0.23 12.91 16.28
N ILE A 190 0.52 13.12 15.00
CA ILE A 190 1.41 14.20 14.54
C ILE A 190 0.97 15.58 15.04
N PHE A 191 -0.34 15.80 15.21
CA PHE A 191 -0.92 17.05 15.70
C PHE A 191 -1.12 17.11 17.23
N LEU A 192 -0.90 15.99 17.95
CA LEU A 192 -0.85 15.95 19.42
C LEU A 192 0.46 15.25 19.84
N PRO A 193 1.63 15.85 19.56
CA PRO A 193 2.93 15.17 19.66
C PRO A 193 3.36 14.75 21.08
N MET A 194 2.52 14.94 22.11
CA MET A 194 2.88 14.73 23.52
C MET A 194 2.00 13.73 24.29
N ILE A 195 0.97 13.15 23.67
CA ILE A 195 0.10 12.16 24.36
C ILE A 195 0.10 10.86 23.55
N PRO A 196 0.93 9.86 23.93
CA PRO A 196 0.86 8.54 23.31
C PRO A 196 -0.45 7.86 23.70
N ILE A 197 -1.31 7.58 22.73
CA ILE A 197 -2.59 6.89 22.93
C ILE A 197 -2.44 5.46 22.43
N LYS A 198 -2.81 4.48 23.25
CA LYS A 198 -2.85 3.08 22.81
C LYS A 198 -3.89 2.90 21.71
N LEU A 199 -3.57 2.10 20.70
CA LEU A 199 -4.47 1.81 19.58
C LEU A 199 -5.84 1.29 20.02
N GLY A 200 -5.89 0.48 21.08
CA GLY A 200 -7.15 0.00 21.65
C GLY A 200 -8.10 1.10 22.13
N TYR A 201 -7.59 2.28 22.49
CA TYR A 201 -8.42 3.46 22.82
C TYR A 201 -8.54 4.43 21.63
N ALA A 202 -7.50 4.53 20.80
CA ALA A 202 -7.49 5.44 19.65
C ALA A 202 -8.56 5.08 18.62
N LEU A 203 -8.76 3.79 18.32
CA LEU A 203 -9.76 3.36 17.34
C LEU A 203 -11.20 3.69 17.79
N PRO A 204 -11.66 3.30 19.01
CA PRO A 204 -12.98 3.71 19.49
C PRO A 204 -13.17 5.23 19.55
N ALA A 205 -12.14 5.98 19.94
CA ALA A 205 -12.20 7.44 19.97
C ALA A 205 -12.39 8.04 18.57
N LEU A 206 -11.65 7.54 17.58
CA LEU A 206 -11.76 7.96 16.17
C LEU A 206 -13.15 7.63 15.61
N MET A 207 -13.64 6.41 15.85
CA MET A 207 -14.99 6.02 15.42
C MET A 207 -16.09 6.84 16.11
N SER A 208 -15.90 7.19 17.38
CA SER A 208 -16.84 8.04 18.12
C SER A 208 -16.86 9.47 17.57
N PHE A 209 -15.71 10.00 17.16
CA PHE A 209 -15.62 11.31 16.51
C PHE A 209 -16.36 11.32 15.16
N ASP A 210 -16.22 10.29 14.34
CA ASP A 210 -16.97 10.19 13.07
C ASP A 210 -18.48 10.01 13.30
N LEU A 211 -18.87 9.22 14.30
CA LEU A 211 -20.28 9.10 14.68
C LEU A 211 -20.86 10.45 15.13
N ALA A 212 -20.12 11.18 15.98
CA ALA A 212 -20.50 12.53 16.38
C ALA A 212 -20.60 13.46 15.16
N GLY A 213 -19.67 13.38 14.20
CA GLY A 213 -19.73 14.13 12.95
C GLY A 213 -20.98 13.84 12.12
N ILE A 214 -21.42 12.57 12.07
CA ILE A 214 -22.68 12.18 11.41
C ILE A 214 -23.90 12.77 12.15
N LEU A 215 -23.92 12.72 13.47
CA LEU A 215 -25.03 13.20 14.31
C LEU A 215 -25.13 14.74 14.28
N LEU A 216 -23.99 15.42 14.37
CA LEU A 216 -23.84 16.88 14.37
C LEU A 216 -23.78 17.47 12.95
N ARG A 217 -23.81 16.64 11.92
CA ARG A 217 -23.88 17.02 10.48
C ARG A 217 -22.67 17.83 10.01
N TRP A 218 -21.48 17.48 10.47
CA TRP A 218 -20.23 18.06 9.96
C TRP A 218 -20.01 17.67 8.50
N LYS A 219 -19.41 18.58 7.72
CA LYS A 219 -19.20 18.43 6.27
C LYS A 219 -17.72 18.32 5.88
N MET A 220 -16.81 18.46 6.84
CA MET A 220 -15.37 18.51 6.58
C MET A 220 -14.81 17.13 6.19
N PHE A 221 -15.45 16.04 6.61
CA PHE A 221 -14.97 14.68 6.41
C PHE A 221 -16.08 13.75 5.91
N ASP A 222 -15.71 12.71 5.16
CA ASP A 222 -16.61 11.63 4.78
C ASP A 222 -16.73 10.62 5.92
N HIS A 223 -17.47 11.01 6.95
CA HIS A 223 -17.64 10.23 8.17
C HIS A 223 -18.26 8.84 7.91
N PHE A 224 -19.09 8.69 6.88
CA PHE A 224 -19.64 7.39 6.51
C PHE A 224 -18.56 6.48 5.92
N ALA A 225 -17.73 7.00 5.01
CA ALA A 225 -16.60 6.24 4.47
C ALA A 225 -15.61 5.83 5.56
N HIS A 226 -15.34 6.70 6.53
CA HIS A 226 -14.46 6.41 7.66
C HIS A 226 -14.95 5.23 8.51
N LEU A 227 -16.21 5.28 8.96
CA LEU A 227 -16.80 4.19 9.74
C LEU A 227 -16.91 2.89 8.95
N ALA A 228 -17.29 2.97 7.68
CA ALA A 228 -17.37 1.82 6.79
C ALA A 228 -15.98 1.19 6.57
N GLY A 229 -14.96 2.01 6.33
CA GLY A 229 -13.57 1.58 6.16
C GLY A 229 -13.03 0.87 7.41
N ALA A 230 -13.25 1.42 8.60
CA ALA A 230 -12.88 0.77 9.86
C ALA A 230 -13.63 -0.56 10.04
N GLY A 231 -14.94 -0.58 9.81
CA GLY A 231 -15.75 -1.80 9.89
C GLY A 231 -15.28 -2.89 8.93
N LEU A 232 -14.95 -2.54 7.69
CA LEU A 232 -14.40 -3.46 6.70
C LEU A 232 -13.02 -3.96 7.10
N GLY A 233 -12.15 -3.10 7.62
CA GLY A 233 -10.83 -3.51 8.14
C GLY A 233 -10.96 -4.49 9.32
N ILE A 234 -11.86 -4.21 10.27
CA ILE A 234 -12.16 -5.12 11.38
C ILE A 234 -12.64 -6.48 10.86
N GLY A 235 -13.65 -6.46 9.99
CA GLY A 235 -14.20 -7.68 9.41
C GLY A 235 -13.18 -8.48 8.62
N TYR A 236 -12.34 -7.82 7.84
CA TYR A 236 -11.27 -8.48 7.09
C TYR A 236 -10.21 -9.07 8.03
N THR A 237 -9.81 -8.37 9.09
CA THR A 237 -8.83 -8.90 10.04
C THR A 237 -9.33 -10.16 10.76
N TYR A 238 -10.60 -10.21 11.17
CA TYR A 238 -11.15 -11.40 11.84
C TYR A 238 -11.47 -12.56 10.88
N TYR A 239 -12.01 -12.26 9.71
CA TYR A 239 -12.62 -13.28 8.84
C TYR A 239 -11.96 -13.41 7.47
N GLY A 240 -11.31 -12.35 6.99
CA GLY A 240 -10.80 -12.21 5.62
C GLY A 240 -9.80 -13.29 5.25
N GLU A 241 -8.82 -13.60 6.11
CA GLU A 241 -7.84 -14.65 5.83
C GLU A 241 -8.51 -16.01 5.63
N ARG A 242 -9.31 -16.44 6.61
CA ARG A 242 -9.90 -17.78 6.65
C ARG A 242 -11.00 -17.99 5.62
N HIS A 243 -11.85 -16.99 5.39
CA HIS A 243 -13.09 -17.16 4.62
C HIS A 243 -13.02 -16.56 3.21
N ILE A 244 -12.11 -15.62 2.96
CA ILE A 244 -12.01 -14.93 1.67
C ILE A 244 -10.69 -15.27 1.00
N TRP A 245 -9.57 -14.97 1.65
CA TRP A 245 -8.24 -15.03 1.04
C TRP A 245 -7.78 -16.48 0.80
N ALA A 246 -7.74 -17.32 1.83
CA ALA A 246 -7.27 -18.69 1.69
C ALA A 246 -8.10 -19.52 0.67
N PRO A 247 -9.45 -19.45 0.66
CA PRO A 247 -10.25 -20.10 -0.38
C PRO A 247 -9.98 -19.56 -1.78
N LEU A 248 -9.82 -18.24 -1.93
CA LEU A 248 -9.53 -17.61 -3.21
C LEU A 248 -8.17 -18.08 -3.77
N VAL A 249 -7.13 -18.07 -2.93
CA VAL A 249 -5.79 -18.51 -3.30
C VAL A 249 -5.80 -19.98 -3.72
N ARG A 250 -6.49 -20.85 -2.95
CA ARG A 250 -6.68 -22.28 -3.32
C ARG A 250 -7.31 -22.43 -4.70
N LYS A 251 -8.42 -21.73 -4.95
CA LYS A 251 -9.12 -21.76 -6.24
C LYS A 251 -8.24 -21.28 -7.40
N VAL A 252 -7.42 -20.24 -7.19
CA VAL A 252 -6.47 -19.76 -8.21
C VAL A 252 -5.40 -20.81 -8.50
N HIS A 253 -4.89 -21.50 -7.48
CA HIS A 253 -3.93 -22.59 -7.67
C HIS A 253 -4.56 -23.77 -8.45
N GLU A 254 -5.78 -24.18 -8.09
CA GLU A 254 -6.52 -25.23 -8.81
C GLU A 254 -6.70 -24.88 -10.30
N ILE A 255 -7.09 -23.64 -10.62
CA ILE A 255 -7.24 -23.19 -12.02
C ILE A 255 -5.91 -23.22 -12.77
N ARG A 256 -4.81 -22.78 -12.13
CA ARG A 256 -3.47 -22.78 -12.75
C ARG A 256 -2.96 -24.19 -13.01
N GLU A 257 -3.19 -25.12 -12.11
CA GLU A 257 -2.79 -26.52 -12.25
C GLU A 257 -3.62 -27.22 -13.34
N ASN A 258 -4.94 -27.02 -13.35
CA ASN A 258 -5.82 -27.56 -14.39
C ASN A 258 -5.49 -27.01 -15.79
N SER A 259 -5.11 -25.72 -15.88
CA SER A 259 -4.68 -25.13 -17.16
C SER A 259 -3.35 -25.70 -17.66
N ARG A 260 -2.42 -26.02 -16.75
CA ARG A 260 -1.15 -26.69 -17.10
C ARG A 260 -1.35 -28.14 -17.54
N ASN A 261 -2.22 -28.87 -16.85
CA ASN A 261 -2.48 -30.28 -17.14
C ASN A 261 -3.41 -30.47 -18.35
N GLY A 262 -4.31 -29.52 -18.62
CA GLY A 262 -5.21 -29.54 -19.78
C GLY A 262 -4.56 -29.15 -21.12
N GLY A 263 -3.38 -28.51 -21.10
CA GLY A 263 -2.62 -28.15 -22.31
C GLY A 263 -1.63 -29.21 -22.80
N GLY A 264 -1.48 -30.33 -22.09
CA GLY A 264 -0.44 -31.33 -22.33
C GLY A 264 -0.97 -32.70 -22.73
N ARG A 265 -1.67 -32.82 -23.86
CA ARG A 265 -1.65 -34.08 -24.63
C ARG A 265 -0.51 -34.01 -25.63
N GLY A 266 0.69 -34.37 -25.19
CA GLY A 266 1.87 -34.44 -26.05
C GLY A 266 3.18 -34.66 -25.30
N GLN A 267 3.50 -35.94 -25.05
CA GLN A 267 4.84 -36.53 -24.86
C GLN A 267 5.75 -36.04 -23.72
N GLY A 268 5.95 -36.95 -22.75
CA GLY A 268 7.24 -37.49 -22.31
C GLY A 268 8.39 -36.55 -21.92
N GLY A 269 8.86 -36.66 -20.68
CA GLY A 269 10.19 -36.16 -20.29
C GLY A 269 10.46 -36.20 -18.79
N VAL A 270 11.08 -37.29 -18.34
CA VAL A 270 11.73 -37.42 -17.03
C VAL A 270 12.96 -36.48 -17.00
N TYR A 271 13.09 -35.66 -15.95
CA TYR A 271 14.36 -35.04 -15.52
C TYR A 271 14.31 -34.95 -13.98
N MET A 272 14.84 -35.93 -13.23
CA MET A 272 16.24 -36.06 -12.78
C MET A 272 16.89 -34.71 -12.39
N LEU A 273 16.91 -34.46 -11.08
CA LEU A 273 17.67 -33.40 -10.43
C LEU A 273 19.14 -33.82 -10.36
N THR A 274 19.99 -33.27 -11.23
CA THR A 274 21.42 -33.10 -10.96
C THR A 274 21.98 -32.03 -11.88
N GLU A 275 22.33 -30.87 -11.32
CA GLU A 275 23.49 -30.13 -11.81
C GLU A 275 24.04 -29.24 -10.70
N THR A 276 25.14 -29.70 -10.11
CA THR A 276 26.06 -28.93 -9.28
C THR A 276 26.73 -27.87 -10.14
N GLN A 277 26.29 -26.62 -10.02
CA GLN A 277 26.96 -25.49 -10.63
C GLN A 277 28.09 -25.01 -9.70
N GLN A 278 29.32 -25.05 -10.22
CA GLN A 278 30.55 -24.69 -9.52
C GLN A 278 30.52 -23.23 -9.03
N ARG A 279 30.97 -23.03 -7.78
CA ARG A 279 31.24 -21.70 -7.19
C ARG A 279 32.41 -21.02 -7.89
N PRO A 280 32.34 -19.71 -8.15
CA PRO A 280 33.53 -18.87 -8.23
C PRO A 280 34.02 -18.56 -6.81
N GLU A 281 35.33 -18.66 -6.61
CA GLU A 281 36.01 -18.36 -5.36
C GLU A 281 36.10 -16.85 -5.08
N THR A 282 35.89 -16.49 -3.80
CA THR A 282 36.42 -15.33 -3.07
C THR A 282 36.15 -13.90 -3.60
N ILE A 283 35.17 -13.22 -2.99
CA ILE A 283 35.13 -11.74 -2.91
C ILE A 283 35.35 -11.36 -1.45
N GLN A 284 36.62 -11.33 -1.03
CA GLN A 284 37.00 -10.82 0.29
C GLN A 284 38.04 -9.67 0.22
N SER A 285 38.28 -9.10 -0.97
CA SER A 285 39.30 -8.07 -1.18
C SER A 285 38.81 -6.69 -1.62
N GLN A 286 37.50 -6.44 -1.77
CA GLN A 286 36.98 -5.15 -2.28
C GLN A 286 36.32 -4.22 -1.25
N THR A 287 36.31 -4.58 0.03
CA THR A 287 35.74 -3.76 1.11
C THR A 287 36.61 -2.55 1.52
N ARG A 288 37.74 -2.27 0.86
CA ARG A 288 38.69 -1.20 1.25
C ARG A 288 38.65 0.10 0.43
N LYS A 289 37.65 0.36 -0.42
CA LYS A 289 37.56 1.61 -1.23
C LYS A 289 36.44 2.60 -0.87
N TRP A 290 35.72 2.40 0.25
CA TRP A 290 34.42 3.04 0.51
C TRP A 290 34.44 4.38 1.28
N THR A 291 35.59 5.04 1.43
CA THR A 291 35.69 6.31 2.17
C THR A 291 35.70 7.57 1.31
N LYS A 292 35.57 7.48 -0.03
CA LYS A 292 35.65 8.68 -0.90
C LYS A 292 34.33 9.45 -1.06
N TRP A 293 33.23 8.93 -0.52
CA TRP A 293 31.91 9.55 -0.61
C TRP A 293 31.35 10.01 0.74
N PHE A 294 32.08 9.74 1.84
CA PHE A 294 31.77 10.18 3.20
C PHE A 294 32.75 11.27 3.63
#